data_AF-A0A1C3F0N5-F1
#
_entry.id   AF-A0A1C3F0N5-F1
#
_cell.length_a   1.000
_cell.length_b   1.000
_cell.length_c   1.000
_cell.angle_alpha   90.00
_cell.angle_beta   90.00
_cell.angle_gamma   90.00
#
_symmetry.space_group_name_H-M   'P 1'
#
loop_
_entity.id
_entity.type
_entity.pdbx_description
1 polymer ?
#
loop_
_entity_poly.entity_id
_entity_poly.type
_entity_poly.pdbx_seq_one_letter_code
_entity_poly.pdbx_strand_id
1 'polypeptide(L)'
;MRKDIYLKREIIYSVIFIIIGMVALISFIIGFEKPMMLGIAVGFTPTGVGMLLIYHKAEKHPELSKNLKLEKEERNIYINSKAGHTAFWVSYWYIVIASVFSNVIDVSMQRFTIFTLIVMPIIYFLFVAIYHRKY
;
A
#
# COMPACT_ATOMS: atom_id res chain seq x y z
N MET A 1 -15.66 -16.50 23.35
CA MET A 1 -15.24 -15.44 22.41
C MET A 1 -13.80 -15.73 21.97
N ARG A 2 -13.60 -16.38 20.81
CA ARG A 2 -12.26 -16.71 20.29
C ARG A 2 -11.57 -15.39 19.96
N LYS A 3 -10.69 -14.88 20.86
CA LYS A 3 -9.92 -13.64 20.63
C LYS A 3 -9.35 -13.70 19.21
N ASP A 4 -9.70 -12.72 18.39
CA ASP A 4 -9.42 -12.68 16.96
C ASP A 4 -7.90 -12.76 16.70
N ILE A 5 -7.39 -13.99 16.50
CA ILE A 5 -5.98 -14.28 16.17
C ILE A 5 -5.53 -13.44 14.98
N TYR A 6 -6.47 -13.13 14.07
CA TYR A 6 -6.26 -12.26 12.93
C TYR A 6 -5.89 -10.82 13.31
N LEU A 7 -6.64 -10.16 14.20
CA LEU A 7 -6.34 -8.78 14.61
C LEU A 7 -4.96 -8.68 15.25
N LYS A 8 -4.60 -9.67 16.10
CA LYS A 8 -3.27 -9.72 16.70
C LYS A 8 -2.15 -9.83 15.67
N ARG A 9 -2.34 -10.62 14.61
CA ARG A 9 -1.36 -10.76 13.53
C ARG A 9 -1.17 -9.44 12.78
N GLU A 10 -2.26 -8.74 12.47
CA GLU A 10 -2.17 -7.44 11.78
C GLU A 10 -1.51 -6.35 12.66
N ILE A 11 -1.74 -6.39 13.98
CA ILE A 11 -1.04 -5.50 14.93
C ILE A 11 0.47 -5.79 14.93
N ILE A 12 0.88 -7.06 14.88
CA ILE A 12 2.30 -7.42 14.77
C ILE A 12 2.90 -6.86 13.47
N TYR A 13 2.21 -6.99 12.34
CA TYR A 13 2.68 -6.37 11.10
C TYR A 13 2.79 -4.86 11.22
N SER A 14 1.80 -4.19 11.82
CA SER A 14 1.83 -2.75 12.06
C SER A 14 3.09 -2.34 12.83
N VAL A 15 3.44 -3.08 13.88
CA VAL A 15 4.68 -2.85 14.66
C VAL A 15 5.94 -3.07 13.82
N ILE A 16 5.99 -4.12 12.99
CA ILE A 16 7.11 -4.35 12.07
C ILE A 16 7.30 -3.17 11.11
N PHE A 17 6.22 -2.64 10.53
CA PHE A 17 6.28 -1.46 9.67
C PHE A 17 6.84 -0.24 10.41
N ILE A 18 6.39 0.00 11.64
CA ILE A 18 6.91 1.09 12.47
C ILE A 18 8.41 0.90 12.75
N ILE A 19 8.85 -0.32 13.09
CA ILE A 19 10.26 -0.61 13.37
C ILE A 19 11.12 -0.33 12.13
N ILE A 20 10.69 -0.79 10.94
CA ILE A 20 11.40 -0.50 9.68
C ILE A 20 11.51 1.02 9.47
N GLY A 21 10.43 1.75 9.70
CA GLY A 21 10.41 3.22 9.64
C GLY A 21 11.38 3.87 10.63
N MET A 22 11.44 3.40 11.88
CA MET A 22 12.37 3.91 12.89
C MET A 22 13.83 3.61 12.54
N VAL A 23 14.14 2.40 12.07
CA VAL A 23 15.48 2.04 11.63
C VAL A 23 15.93 2.96 10.49
N ALA A 24 15.05 3.21 9.51
CA ALA A 24 15.32 4.15 8.43
C ALA A 24 15.56 5.58 8.92
N LEU A 25 14.78 6.07 9.91
CA LEU A 25 15.03 7.39 10.53
C LEU A 25 16.38 7.47 11.24
N ILE A 26 16.79 6.42 11.95
CA ILE A 26 18.10 6.36 12.61
C ILE A 26 19.22 6.39 11.55
N SER A 27 19.10 5.58 10.49
CA SER A 27 20.05 5.58 9.37
C SER A 27 20.13 6.94 8.65
N PHE A 28 19.00 7.66 8.54
CA PHE A 28 18.97 9.02 8.03
C PHE A 28 19.78 10.00 8.89
N ILE A 29 19.64 9.92 10.22
CA ILE A 29 20.37 10.78 11.17
C ILE A 29 21.88 10.53 11.10
N ILE A 30 22.30 9.27 10.95
CA ILE A 30 23.71 8.86 10.79
C ILE A 30 24.27 9.27 9.41
N GLY A 31 23.39 9.65 8.47
CA GLY A 31 23.77 10.18 7.17
C GLY A 31 23.92 9.15 6.06
N PHE A 32 23.46 7.92 6.29
CA PHE A 32 23.45 6.87 5.27
C PHE A 32 22.29 7.07 4.30
N GLU A 33 22.57 7.14 2.99
CA GLU A 33 21.57 7.19 1.90
C GLU A 33 20.34 8.06 2.22
N LYS A 34 20.59 9.29 2.67
CA LYS A 34 19.57 10.18 3.26
C LYS A 34 18.25 10.24 2.46
N PRO A 35 18.26 10.42 1.12
CA PRO A 35 17.02 10.47 0.35
C PRO A 35 16.23 9.15 0.38
N MET A 36 16.93 8.02 0.29
CA MET A 36 16.31 6.69 0.34
C MET A 36 15.75 6.39 1.73
N MET A 37 16.53 6.66 2.78
CA MET A 37 16.12 6.44 4.16
C MET A 37 14.93 7.32 4.54
N LEU A 38 14.89 8.58 4.08
CA LEU A 38 13.73 9.44 4.26
C LEU A 38 12.50 8.86 3.56
N GLY A 39 12.64 8.34 2.33
CA GLY A 39 11.55 7.69 1.61
C GLY A 39 10.99 6.47 2.34
N ILE A 40 11.87 5.59 2.85
CA ILE A 40 11.47 4.43 3.64
C ILE A 40 10.78 4.86 4.93
N ALA A 41 11.35 5.83 5.67
CA ALA A 41 10.77 6.36 6.89
C ALA A 41 9.36 6.93 6.68
N VAL A 42 9.19 7.76 5.65
CA VAL A 42 7.90 8.41 5.32
C VAL A 42 6.88 7.41 4.76
N GLY A 43 7.31 6.33 4.11
CA GLY A 43 6.41 5.27 3.65
C GLY A 43 5.96 4.34 4.78
N PHE A 44 6.91 3.80 5.54
CA PHE A 44 6.65 2.73 6.50
C PHE A 44 6.07 3.25 7.83
N THR A 45 6.52 4.42 8.32
CA THR A 45 6.09 4.92 9.63
C THR A 45 4.60 5.30 9.65
N PRO A 46 4.09 6.14 8.72
CA PRO A 46 2.67 6.50 8.72
C PRO A 46 1.77 5.29 8.42
N THR A 47 2.21 4.38 7.55
CA THR A 47 1.49 3.14 7.25
C THR A 47 1.35 2.27 8.50
N GLY A 48 2.45 2.01 9.21
CA GLY A 48 2.44 1.20 10.42
C GLY A 48 1.62 1.84 11.55
N VAL A 49 1.76 3.15 11.77
CA VAL A 49 0.94 3.89 12.75
C VAL A 49 -0.55 3.86 12.39
N GLY A 50 -0.88 4.09 11.11
CA GLY A 50 -2.25 4.04 10.62
C GLY A 50 -2.89 2.67 10.82
N MET A 51 -2.19 1.60 10.44
CA MET A 51 -2.65 0.23 10.67
C MET A 51 -2.86 -0.04 12.16
N LEU A 52 -1.90 0.34 13.01
CA LEU A 52 -1.99 0.14 14.46
C LEU A 52 -3.23 0.82 15.04
N LEU A 53 -3.50 2.07 14.65
CA LEU A 53 -4.68 2.82 15.10
C LEU A 53 -5.99 2.16 14.64
N ILE A 54 -6.06 1.71 13.39
CA ILE A 54 -7.24 1.03 12.82
C ILE A 54 -7.52 -0.26 13.58
N TYR A 55 -6.50 -1.14 13.73
CA TYR A 55 -6.69 -2.44 14.36
C TYR A 55 -6.93 -2.32 15.87
N HIS A 56 -6.28 -1.39 16.56
CA HIS A 56 -6.54 -1.14 17.98
C HIS A 56 -7.95 -0.57 18.20
N LYS A 57 -8.43 0.29 17.30
CA LYS A 57 -9.83 0.77 17.34
C LYS A 57 -10.82 -0.38 17.05
N ALA A 58 -10.48 -1.30 16.16
CA ALA A 58 -11.33 -2.44 15.83
C ALA A 58 -11.52 -3.42 17.01
N GLU A 59 -10.57 -3.52 17.94
CA GLU A 59 -10.74 -4.32 19.17
C GLU A 59 -11.85 -3.77 20.07
N LYS A 60 -12.08 -2.45 20.04
CA LYS A 60 -13.07 -1.76 20.87
C LYS A 60 -14.41 -1.51 20.16
N HIS A 61 -14.43 -1.59 18.82
CA HIS A 61 -15.61 -1.35 18.00
C HIS A 61 -15.98 -2.58 17.15
N PRO A 62 -17.01 -3.36 17.54
CA PRO A 62 -17.36 -4.61 16.87
C PRO A 62 -17.81 -4.42 15.41
N GLU A 63 -18.39 -3.27 15.07
CA GLU A 63 -18.76 -2.93 13.69
C GLU A 63 -17.52 -2.81 12.78
N LEU A 64 -16.46 -2.18 13.26
CA LEU A 64 -15.20 -2.04 12.52
C LEU A 64 -14.52 -3.40 12.35
N SER A 65 -14.52 -4.22 13.40
CA SER A 65 -14.03 -5.61 13.33
C SER A 65 -14.83 -6.45 12.34
N LYS A 66 -16.15 -6.28 12.28
CA LYS A 66 -17.01 -6.95 11.29
C LYS A 66 -16.64 -6.53 9.88
N ASN A 67 -16.49 -5.23 9.61
CA ASN A 67 -16.11 -4.72 8.28
C ASN A 67 -14.74 -5.26 7.83
N LEU A 68 -13.75 -5.31 8.73
CA LEU A 68 -12.43 -5.89 8.44
C LEU A 68 -12.49 -7.40 8.13
N LYS A 69 -13.47 -8.12 8.70
CA LYS A 69 -13.72 -9.53 8.35
C LYS A 69 -14.42 -9.67 7.00
N LEU A 70 -15.36 -8.76 6.69
CA LEU A 70 -16.04 -8.71 5.39
C LEU A 70 -15.04 -8.44 4.25
N GLU A 71 -14.00 -7.65 4.47
CA GLU A 71 -12.90 -7.46 3.49
C GLU A 71 -12.19 -8.78 3.12
N LYS A 72 -12.22 -9.76 4.04
CA LYS A 72 -11.61 -11.10 3.84
C LYS A 72 -12.61 -12.14 3.33
N GLU A 73 -13.83 -11.74 2.95
CA GLU A 73 -14.74 -12.63 2.24
C GLU A 73 -14.23 -12.92 0.82
N GLU A 74 -14.52 -14.13 0.33
CA GLU A 74 -14.04 -14.61 -0.96
C GLU A 74 -14.35 -13.64 -2.12
N ARG A 75 -15.53 -13.01 -2.10
CA ARG A 75 -15.91 -12.00 -3.10
C ARG A 75 -14.99 -10.78 -3.08
N ASN A 76 -14.69 -10.23 -1.90
CA ASN A 76 -13.80 -9.08 -1.77
C ASN A 76 -12.36 -9.45 -2.12
N ILE A 77 -11.90 -10.64 -1.73
CA ILE A 77 -10.59 -11.16 -2.15
C ILE A 77 -10.52 -11.29 -3.67
N TYR A 78 -11.57 -11.83 -4.31
CA TYR A 78 -11.66 -11.96 -5.75
C TYR A 78 -11.63 -10.58 -6.45
N ILE A 79 -12.44 -9.63 -5.98
CA ILE A 79 -12.49 -8.26 -6.51
C ILE A 79 -11.11 -7.60 -6.42
N ASN A 80 -10.47 -7.65 -5.25
CA ASN A 80 -9.16 -7.05 -5.04
C ASN A 80 -8.07 -7.74 -5.86
N SER A 81 -8.08 -9.07 -5.96
CA SER A 81 -7.13 -9.82 -6.79
C SER A 81 -7.27 -9.47 -8.27
N LYS A 82 -8.50 -9.41 -8.77
CA LYS A 82 -8.79 -9.02 -10.15
C LYS A 82 -8.42 -7.57 -10.44
N ALA A 83 -8.72 -6.66 -9.51
CA ALA A 83 -8.33 -5.25 -9.59
C ALA A 83 -6.81 -5.11 -9.61
N GLY A 84 -6.10 -5.81 -8.71
CA GLY A 84 -4.65 -5.84 -8.65
C GLY A 84 -4.02 -6.35 -9.95
N HIS A 85 -4.51 -7.47 -10.48
CA HIS A 85 -4.02 -8.01 -11.76
C HIS A 85 -4.24 -7.04 -12.92
N THR A 86 -5.43 -6.43 -13.00
CA THR A 86 -5.75 -5.46 -14.06
C THR A 86 -4.86 -4.22 -13.93
N ALA A 87 -4.73 -3.67 -12.73
CA ALA A 87 -3.90 -2.51 -12.46
C ALA A 87 -2.41 -2.75 -12.75
N PHE A 88 -1.92 -3.95 -12.44
CA PHE A 88 -0.57 -4.37 -12.79
C PHE A 88 -0.35 -4.32 -14.31
N TRP A 89 -1.21 -4.95 -15.10
CA TRP A 89 -1.07 -4.96 -16.56
C TRP A 89 -1.19 -3.58 -17.19
N VAL A 90 -2.12 -2.76 -16.71
CA VAL A 90 -2.26 -1.37 -17.20
C VAL A 90 -1.01 -0.57 -16.89
N SER A 91 -0.48 -0.68 -15.67
CA SER A 91 0.75 0.00 -15.26
C SER A 91 1.97 -0.50 -16.04
N TYR A 92 2.04 -1.82 -16.29
CA TYR A 92 3.10 -2.43 -17.10
C TYR A 92 3.10 -1.87 -18.52
N TRP A 93 1.96 -1.88 -19.21
CA TRP A 93 1.86 -1.33 -20.55
C TRP A 93 2.17 0.17 -20.60
N TYR A 94 1.72 0.92 -19.60
CA TYR A 94 2.09 2.33 -19.45
C TYR A 94 3.63 2.51 -19.35
N ILE A 95 4.31 1.72 -18.53
CA ILE A 95 5.78 1.78 -18.39
C ILE A 95 6.47 1.41 -19.70
N VAL A 96 5.99 0.38 -20.40
CA VAL A 96 6.52 -0.02 -21.71
C VAL A 96 6.41 1.12 -22.72
N ILE A 97 5.24 1.75 -22.82
CA ILE A 97 5.02 2.89 -23.72
C ILE A 97 5.96 4.03 -23.35
N ALA A 98 6.02 4.43 -22.07
CA ALA A 98 6.90 5.48 -21.62
C ALA A 98 8.39 5.19 -21.91
N SER A 99 8.80 3.92 -21.81
CA SER A 99 10.16 3.49 -22.14
C SER A 99 10.46 3.57 -23.64
N VAL A 100 9.55 3.11 -24.50
CA VAL A 100 9.70 3.19 -25.97
C VAL A 100 9.77 4.65 -26.45
N PHE A 101 8.97 5.53 -25.84
CA PHE A 101 8.94 6.96 -26.17
C PHE A 101 9.90 7.79 -25.31
N SER A 102 10.84 7.17 -24.58
CA SER A 102 11.79 7.89 -23.71
C SER A 102 12.66 8.90 -24.46
N ASN A 103 12.96 8.65 -25.74
CA ASN A 103 13.70 9.60 -26.59
C ASN A 103 12.88 10.84 -26.99
N VAL A 104 11.55 10.79 -26.86
CA VAL A 104 10.63 11.90 -27.19
C VAL A 104 10.16 12.61 -25.92
N ILE A 105 10.13 11.90 -24.79
CA ILE A 105 9.65 12.40 -23.50
C ILE A 105 10.86 12.74 -22.62
N ASP A 106 11.21 14.02 -22.55
CA ASP A 106 12.25 14.52 -21.65
C ASP A 106 11.72 14.63 -20.21
N VAL A 107 11.67 13.49 -19.53
CA VAL A 107 11.27 13.39 -18.12
C VAL A 107 12.36 12.67 -17.34
N SER A 108 12.82 13.27 -16.24
CA SER A 108 13.82 12.63 -15.40
C SER A 108 13.29 11.32 -14.81
N MET A 109 14.17 10.32 -14.70
CA MET A 109 13.83 9.00 -14.16
C MET A 109 13.20 9.09 -12.76
N GLN A 110 13.64 10.05 -11.94
CA GLN A 110 13.08 10.31 -10.62
C GLN A 110 11.60 10.76 -10.70
N ARG A 111 11.27 11.72 -11.57
CA ARG A 111 9.89 12.19 -11.76
C ARG A 111 9.01 11.09 -12.31
N PHE A 112 9.52 10.34 -13.28
CA PHE A 112 8.83 9.18 -13.84
C PHE A 112 8.49 8.14 -12.77
N THR A 113 9.44 7.85 -11.87
CA THR A 113 9.26 6.88 -10.79
C THR A 113 8.22 7.35 -9.77
N ILE A 114 8.31 8.62 -9.32
CA ILE A 114 7.33 9.21 -8.40
C ILE A 114 5.92 9.17 -9.00
N PHE A 115 5.80 9.56 -10.27
CA PHE A 115 4.52 9.54 -10.97
C PHE A 115 3.97 8.11 -11.08
N THR A 116 4.82 7.14 -11.42
CA THR A 116 4.44 5.72 -11.50
C THR A 116 3.94 5.18 -10.15
N LEU A 117 4.63 5.52 -9.05
CA LEU A 117 4.21 5.13 -7.70
C LEU A 117 2.85 5.70 -7.27
N ILE A 118 2.42 6.83 -7.86
CA ILE A 118 1.11 7.43 -7.62
C ILE A 118 0.05 6.83 -8.56
N VAL A 119 0.41 6.60 -9.83
CA VAL A 119 -0.51 6.08 -10.85
C VAL A 119 -0.94 4.64 -10.54
N MET A 120 -0.03 3.79 -10.08
CA MET A 120 -0.34 2.39 -9.74
C MET A 120 -1.49 2.26 -8.71
N PRO A 121 -1.46 2.89 -7.53
CA PRO A 121 -2.56 2.82 -6.58
C PRO A 121 -3.84 3.49 -7.10
N ILE A 122 -3.75 4.58 -7.86
CA ILE A 122 -4.94 5.21 -8.47
C ILE A 122 -5.67 4.22 -9.38
N ILE A 123 -4.93 3.56 -10.28
CA ILE A 123 -5.49 2.57 -11.19
C ILE A 123 -6.07 1.39 -10.40
N TYR A 124 -5.36 0.93 -9.37
CA TYR A 124 -5.86 -0.12 -8.48
C TYR A 124 -7.21 0.23 -7.87
N PHE A 125 -7.32 1.37 -7.17
CA PHE A 125 -8.56 1.77 -6.51
C PHE A 125 -9.69 2.05 -7.50
N LEU A 126 -9.37 2.57 -8.68
CA LEU A 126 -10.33 2.74 -9.77
C LEU A 126 -10.94 1.38 -10.19
N PHE A 127 -10.11 0.35 -10.39
CA PHE A 127 -10.62 -0.99 -10.72
C PHE A 127 -11.32 -1.68 -9.57
N VAL A 128 -10.89 -1.47 -8.32
CA VAL A 128 -11.63 -1.95 -7.13
C VAL A 128 -13.05 -1.35 -7.15
N ALA A 129 -13.19 -0.04 -7.35
CA ALA A 129 -14.51 0.61 -7.41
C ALA A 129 -15.39 0.11 -8.56
N ILE A 130 -14.80 -0.10 -9.75
CA ILE A 130 -15.51 -0.64 -10.92
C ILE A 130 -15.98 -2.07 -10.65
N TYR A 131 -15.11 -2.94 -10.14
CA TYR A 131 -15.45 -4.34 -9.89
C TYR A 131 -16.40 -4.52 -8.72
N HIS A 132 -16.34 -3.66 -7.71
CA HIS A 132 -17.32 -3.68 -6.61
C HIS A 132 -18.74 -3.28 -7.07
N ARG A 133 -18.87 -2.44 -8.11
CA ARG A 133 -20.18 -2.15 -8.72
C ARG A 133 -20.68 -3.26 -9.64
N LYS A 134 -19.75 -4.03 -10.22
CA LYS A 134 -20.05 -5.05 -11.23
C LYS A 134 -20.40 -6.42 -10.63
N TYR A 135 -19.71 -6.80 -9.55
CA TYR A 135 -19.85 -8.08 -8.85
C TYR A 135 -20.46 -7.84 -7.50
#